data_AF-A0A350Y7Q0-F1
#
_entry.id   AF-A0A350Y7Q0-F1
#
_cell.length_a   1.000
_cell.length_b   1.000
_cell.length_c   1.000
_cell.angle_alpha   90.00
_cell.angle_beta   90.00
_cell.angle_gamma   90.00
#
_symmetry.space_group_name_H-M   'P 1'
#
loop_
_entity.id
_entity.type
_entity.pdbx_description
1 polymer ?
#
loop_
_entity_poly.entity_id
_entity_poly.type
_entity_poly.pdbx_seq_one_letter_code
_entity_poly.pdbx_strand_id
1 'polypeptide(L)'
;MVFLVPLFLIKYLIHRAPDFFDWRSGVYEFPKELDTLELESWRIIDEGDYQKYLTLTPAEKNRKILQIEELLAEDYQTPSYKAKLLFELGNLLVVQKQYKEALASYDQALNFKPDDAGIFYNKACCYALQGNVALALENLERAIKPNPEKYREMAKTDSYFDTIRDDIQFQVLIQ
;
A
#
# COMPACT_ATOMS: atom_id res chain seq x y z
N MET A 1 -7.38 -9.26 -30.03
CA MET A 1 -7.42 -10.65 -29.54
C MET A 1 -6.15 -10.86 -28.73
N VAL A 2 -6.23 -11.36 -27.49
CA VAL A 2 -5.06 -11.55 -26.63
C VAL A 2 -4.79 -13.03 -26.50
N PHE A 3 -3.55 -13.46 -26.74
CA PHE A 3 -3.12 -14.83 -26.60
C PHE A 3 -2.02 -14.92 -25.55
N LEU A 4 -2.19 -15.82 -24.58
CA LEU A 4 -1.14 -16.18 -23.63
C LEU A 4 -0.38 -17.37 -24.19
N VAL A 5 0.90 -17.17 -24.47
CA VAL A 5 1.76 -18.18 -25.06
C VAL A 5 3.05 -18.34 -24.25
N PRO A 6 3.58 -19.57 -24.10
CA PRO A 6 4.86 -19.78 -23.42
C PRO A 6 6.02 -19.05 -24.10
N LEU A 7 7.03 -18.64 -23.33
CA LEU A 7 8.18 -17.89 -23.83
C LEU A 7 8.93 -18.60 -24.96
N PHE A 8 9.01 -19.93 -24.94
CA PHE A 8 9.65 -20.70 -26.01
C PHE A 8 8.91 -20.54 -27.35
N LEU A 9 7.58 -20.42 -27.31
CA LEU A 9 6.75 -20.26 -28.49
C LEU A 9 6.88 -18.85 -29.07
N ILE A 10 6.98 -17.83 -28.21
CA ILE A 10 7.29 -16.46 -28.63
C ILE A 10 8.65 -16.43 -29.33
N LYS A 11 9.69 -16.99 -28.71
CA LYS A 11 11.03 -17.08 -29.31
C LYS A 11 11.01 -17.82 -30.65
N TYR A 12 10.25 -18.90 -30.76
CA TYR A 12 10.08 -19.65 -31.99
C TYR A 12 9.41 -18.81 -33.10
N LEU A 13 8.33 -18.10 -32.78
CA LEU A 13 7.60 -17.26 -33.74
C LEU A 13 8.43 -16.07 -34.21
N ILE A 14 9.18 -15.42 -33.32
CA ILE A 14 10.08 -14.30 -33.69
C ILE A 14 11.08 -14.73 -34.79
N HIS A 15 11.58 -15.97 -34.72
CA HIS A 15 12.54 -16.48 -35.70
C HIS A 15 11.90 -17.01 -36.98
N ARG A 16 10.68 -17.55 -36.90
CA ARG A 16 10.03 -18.27 -38.02
C ARG A 16 8.98 -17.46 -38.76
N ALA A 17 8.41 -16.45 -38.13
CA ALA A 17 7.38 -15.58 -38.68
C ALA A 17 7.57 -14.15 -38.13
N PRO A 18 8.65 -13.45 -38.51
CA PRO A 18 8.92 -12.10 -38.01
C PRO A 18 7.80 -11.11 -38.36
N ASP A 19 7.12 -11.30 -39.49
CA ASP A 19 5.96 -10.48 -39.92
C ASP A 19 4.74 -10.62 -39.00
N PHE A 20 4.71 -11.65 -38.14
CA PHE A 20 3.67 -11.81 -37.11
C PHE A 20 3.73 -10.68 -36.06
N PHE A 21 4.90 -10.05 -35.89
CA PHE A 21 5.14 -8.94 -34.96
C PHE A 21 5.28 -7.62 -35.71
N ASP A 22 4.34 -7.35 -36.62
CA ASP A 22 4.25 -6.04 -37.28
C ASP A 22 3.90 -4.92 -36.29
N TRP A 23 3.89 -3.66 -36.75
CA TRP A 23 3.63 -2.48 -35.92
C TRP A 23 2.27 -2.49 -35.19
N ARG A 24 1.36 -3.42 -35.52
CA ARG A 24 0.05 -3.60 -34.86
C ARG A 24 0.08 -4.66 -33.76
N SER A 25 1.21 -5.35 -33.58
CA SER A 25 1.37 -6.55 -32.76
C SER A 25 2.49 -6.34 -31.74
N GLY A 26 2.13 -6.21 -30.46
CA GLY A 26 3.09 -6.01 -29.36
C GLY A 26 3.34 -7.27 -28.54
N VAL A 27 4.57 -7.42 -28.03
CA VAL A 27 4.89 -8.40 -26.98
C VAL A 27 4.86 -7.68 -25.64
N TYR A 28 3.93 -8.07 -24.78
CA TYR A 28 3.93 -7.64 -23.39
C TYR A 28 4.46 -8.79 -22.54
N GLU A 29 5.66 -8.64 -21.98
CA GLU A 29 6.16 -9.56 -20.96
C GLU A 29 5.59 -9.13 -19.61
N PHE A 30 4.82 -10.02 -18.98
CA PHE A 30 4.45 -9.84 -17.58
C PHE A 30 5.75 -9.81 -16.76
N PRO A 31 5.94 -8.81 -15.87
CA PRO A 31 7.09 -8.80 -14.98
C PRO A 31 7.13 -10.12 -14.22
N LYS A 32 8.25 -10.83 -14.27
CA LYS A 32 8.39 -12.18 -13.68
C LYS A 32 8.74 -12.12 -12.20
N GLU A 33 9.24 -10.98 -11.75
CA GLU A 33 9.59 -10.72 -10.36
C GLU A 33 8.33 -10.25 -9.64
N LEU A 34 7.84 -11.10 -8.73
CA LEU A 34 6.66 -10.83 -7.90
C LEU A 34 6.75 -9.43 -7.26
N ASP A 35 7.95 -9.05 -6.82
CA ASP A 35 8.24 -7.75 -6.20
C ASP A 35 8.03 -6.56 -7.15
N THR A 36 8.31 -6.71 -8.46
CA THR A 36 8.12 -5.63 -9.47
C THR A 36 6.66 -5.48 -9.91
N LEU A 37 5.95 -6.61 -10.06
CA LEU A 37 4.49 -6.63 -10.27
C LEU A 37 3.76 -6.03 -9.08
N GLU A 38 4.22 -6.37 -7.88
CA GLU A 38 3.73 -5.78 -6.65
C GLU A 38 4.04 -4.29 -6.63
N LEU A 39 5.28 -3.84 -6.82
CA LEU A 39 5.68 -2.41 -6.81
C LEU A 39 4.84 -1.54 -7.75
N GLU A 40 4.60 -2.00 -8.98
CA GLU A 40 3.72 -1.28 -9.93
C GLU A 40 2.24 -1.37 -9.54
N SER A 41 1.79 -2.48 -8.93
CA SER A 41 0.45 -2.55 -8.34
C SER A 41 0.31 -1.61 -7.13
N TRP A 42 1.35 -1.47 -6.30
CA TRP A 42 1.39 -0.61 -5.11
C TRP A 42 1.30 0.87 -5.49
N ARG A 43 1.91 1.26 -6.61
CA ARG A 43 1.82 2.61 -7.16
C ARG A 43 0.39 3.01 -7.56
N ILE A 44 -0.45 2.02 -7.89
CA ILE A 44 -1.86 2.19 -8.28
C ILE A 44 -2.81 1.99 -7.09
N ILE A 45 -2.42 1.19 -6.08
CA ILE A 45 -3.27 0.75 -4.95
C ILE A 45 -3.21 1.70 -3.75
N ASP A 46 -2.18 2.55 -3.62
CA ASP A 46 -2.03 3.47 -2.47
C ASP A 46 -3.19 4.50 -2.32
N GLU A 47 -4.09 4.60 -3.31
CA GLU A 47 -5.28 5.45 -3.27
C GLU A 47 -6.62 4.69 -3.09
N GLY A 48 -6.62 3.34 -2.98
CA GLY A 48 -7.80 2.56 -3.38
C GLY A 48 -8.82 2.11 -2.33
N ASP A 49 -8.42 1.73 -1.10
CA ASP A 49 -9.30 0.90 -0.25
C ASP A 49 -9.80 1.57 1.05
N TYR A 50 -9.24 2.69 1.49
CA TYR A 50 -9.69 3.31 2.75
C TYR A 50 -11.16 3.78 2.67
N GLN A 51 -11.52 4.50 1.60
CA GLN A 51 -12.89 4.98 1.38
C GLN A 51 -13.88 3.81 1.30
N LYS A 52 -13.46 2.69 0.70
CA LYS A 52 -14.24 1.47 0.66
C LYS A 52 -14.46 0.91 2.07
N TYR A 53 -13.44 0.88 2.93
CA TYR A 53 -13.61 0.46 4.31
C TYR A 53 -14.55 1.35 5.10
N LEU A 54 -14.59 2.66 4.86
CA LEU A 54 -15.58 3.54 5.49
C LEU A 54 -17.02 3.12 5.16
N THR A 55 -17.28 2.65 3.94
CA THR A 55 -18.62 2.23 3.49
C THR A 55 -19.08 0.88 4.02
N LEU A 56 -18.18 0.05 4.55
CA LEU A 56 -18.52 -1.27 5.07
C LEU A 56 -19.30 -1.17 6.39
N THR A 57 -20.27 -2.08 6.55
CA THR A 57 -20.95 -2.30 7.82
C THR A 57 -19.97 -2.84 8.87
N PRO A 58 -20.24 -2.67 10.18
CA PRO A 58 -19.41 -3.25 11.23
C PRO A 58 -19.23 -4.77 11.10
N ALA A 59 -20.27 -5.49 10.68
CA ALA A 59 -20.20 -6.93 10.47
C ALA A 59 -19.27 -7.32 9.31
N GLU A 60 -19.29 -6.57 8.21
CA GLU A 60 -18.39 -6.81 7.08
C GLU A 60 -16.94 -6.49 7.41
N LYS A 61 -16.69 -5.41 8.17
CA LYS A 61 -15.34 -5.08 8.68
C LYS A 61 -14.79 -6.21 9.52
N ASN A 62 -15.56 -6.70 10.48
CA ASN A 62 -15.14 -7.81 11.35
C ASN A 62 -14.92 -9.10 10.57
N ARG A 63 -15.79 -9.41 9.60
CA ARG A 63 -15.59 -10.56 8.71
C ARG A 63 -14.29 -10.45 7.92
N LYS A 64 -13.96 -9.25 7.41
CA LYS A 64 -12.72 -9.04 6.65
C LYS A 64 -11.49 -9.13 7.55
N ILE A 65 -11.55 -8.63 8.79
CA ILE A 65 -10.49 -8.80 9.79
C ILE A 65 -10.22 -10.29 10.04
N LEU A 66 -11.26 -11.07 10.35
CA LEU A 66 -11.12 -12.51 10.59
C LEU A 66 -10.50 -13.25 9.40
N GLN A 67 -10.91 -12.89 8.18
CA GLN A 67 -10.33 -13.44 6.96
C GLN A 67 -8.83 -13.11 6.82
N ILE A 68 -8.43 -11.88 7.13
CA ILE A 68 -7.03 -11.48 7.08
C ILE A 68 -6.21 -12.22 8.15
N GLU A 69 -6.74 -12.35 9.36
CA GLU A 69 -6.08 -13.10 10.44
C GLU A 69 -5.89 -14.58 10.09
N GLU A 70 -6.89 -15.21 9.45
CA GLU A 70 -6.78 -16.58 8.93
C GLU A 70 -5.67 -16.71 7.88
N LEU A 71 -5.63 -15.79 6.91
CA LEU A 71 -4.57 -15.77 5.87
C LEU A 71 -3.18 -15.53 6.46
N LEU A 72 -3.07 -14.72 7.52
CA LEU A 72 -1.80 -14.47 8.21
C LEU A 72 -1.29 -15.69 8.97
N ALA A 73 -2.18 -16.57 9.42
CA ALA A 73 -1.84 -17.81 10.11
C ALA A 73 -1.32 -18.92 9.17
N GLU A 74 -1.46 -18.75 7.84
CA GLU A 74 -0.97 -19.72 6.87
C GLU A 74 0.56 -19.65 6.70
N ASP A 75 1.21 -20.82 6.74
CA ASP A 75 2.68 -20.93 6.74
C ASP A 75 3.35 -20.57 5.40
N TYR A 76 2.60 -20.61 4.29
CA TYR A 76 3.15 -20.49 2.94
C TYR A 76 3.11 -19.07 2.35
N GLN A 77 2.74 -18.07 3.15
CA GLN A 77 2.66 -16.69 2.66
C GLN A 77 4.02 -16.02 2.54
N THR A 78 4.24 -15.31 1.44
CA THR A 78 5.49 -14.56 1.23
C THR A 78 5.60 -13.40 2.22
N PRO A 79 6.82 -12.98 2.60
CA PRO A 79 7.02 -11.81 3.46
C PRO A 79 6.30 -10.55 2.94
N SER A 80 6.33 -10.32 1.62
CA SER A 80 5.68 -9.16 1.01
C SER A 80 4.15 -9.24 1.11
N TYR A 81 3.56 -10.44 0.92
CA TYR A 81 2.13 -10.63 1.08
C TYR A 81 1.69 -10.51 2.55
N LYS A 82 2.49 -11.00 3.51
CA LYS A 82 2.25 -10.77 4.94
C LYS A 82 2.27 -9.29 5.27
N ALA A 83 3.24 -8.53 4.76
CA ALA A 83 3.28 -7.07 4.93
C ALA A 83 2.00 -6.39 4.44
N LYS A 84 1.50 -6.82 3.27
CA LYS A 84 0.25 -6.32 2.69
C LYS A 84 -0.96 -6.59 3.57
N LEU A 85 -1.13 -7.83 4.00
CA LEU A 85 -2.25 -8.23 4.86
C LEU A 85 -2.25 -7.44 6.16
N LEU A 86 -1.07 -7.28 6.79
CA LEU A 86 -0.91 -6.48 8.00
C LEU A 86 -1.21 -5.00 7.77
N PHE A 87 -0.83 -4.45 6.63
CA PHE A 87 -1.18 -3.08 6.25
C PHE A 87 -2.69 -2.91 6.05
N GLU A 88 -3.35 -3.83 5.33
CA GLU A 88 -4.82 -3.82 5.16
C GLU A 88 -5.55 -3.96 6.50
N LEU A 89 -5.05 -4.84 7.37
CA LEU A 89 -5.56 -5.01 8.73
C LEU A 89 -5.47 -3.71 9.53
N GLY A 90 -4.31 -3.04 9.49
CA GLY A 90 -4.12 -1.74 10.12
C GLY A 90 -5.16 -0.71 9.66
N ASN A 91 -5.40 -0.60 8.35
CA ASN A 91 -6.37 0.33 7.80
C ASN A 91 -7.81 0.04 8.26
N LEU A 92 -8.20 -1.24 8.31
CA LEU A 92 -9.51 -1.66 8.84
C LEU A 92 -9.66 -1.30 10.32
N LEU A 93 -8.61 -1.50 11.11
CA LEU A 93 -8.59 -1.17 12.54
C LEU A 93 -8.66 0.34 12.78
N VAL A 94 -8.00 1.16 11.95
CA VAL A 94 -8.13 2.63 11.98
C VAL A 94 -9.58 3.07 11.76
N VAL A 95 -10.25 2.51 10.75
CA VAL A 95 -11.67 2.81 10.49
C VAL A 95 -12.58 2.40 11.67
N GLN A 96 -12.19 1.38 12.43
CA GLN A 96 -12.88 0.98 13.66
C GLN A 96 -12.42 1.75 14.91
N LYS A 97 -11.53 2.74 14.75
CA LYS A 97 -10.92 3.53 15.84
C LYS A 97 -10.10 2.70 16.83
N GLN A 98 -9.68 1.50 16.43
CA GLN A 98 -8.81 0.58 17.17
C GLN A 98 -7.34 0.91 16.87
N TYR A 99 -6.93 2.10 17.29
CA TYR A 99 -5.65 2.68 16.88
C TYR A 99 -4.43 1.93 17.43
N LYS A 100 -4.52 1.33 18.62
CA LYS A 100 -3.38 0.60 19.22
C LYS A 100 -3.08 -0.67 18.44
N GLU A 101 -4.13 -1.40 18.10
CA GLU A 101 -4.08 -2.62 17.30
C GLU A 101 -3.63 -2.29 15.88
N ALA A 102 -4.12 -1.19 15.30
CA ALA A 102 -3.67 -0.72 13.98
C ALA A 102 -2.16 -0.46 13.94
N LEU A 103 -1.64 0.28 14.93
CA LEU A 103 -0.20 0.55 15.04
C LEU A 103 0.61 -0.75 15.18
N ALA A 104 0.14 -1.71 15.97
CA ALA A 104 0.79 -3.01 16.09
C ALA A 104 0.82 -3.77 14.75
N SER A 105 -0.26 -3.72 13.96
CA SER A 105 -0.28 -4.31 12.62
C SER A 105 0.71 -3.61 11.68
N TYR A 106 0.79 -2.27 11.72
CA TYR A 106 1.78 -1.52 10.93
C TYR A 106 3.21 -1.82 11.34
N ASP A 107 3.50 -1.97 12.64
CA ASP A 107 4.83 -2.34 13.14
C ASP A 107 5.23 -3.74 12.65
N GLN A 108 4.29 -4.69 12.66
CA GLN A 108 4.54 -6.01 12.08
C GLN A 108 4.75 -5.94 10.57
N ALA A 109 4.02 -5.08 9.85
CA ALA A 109 4.20 -4.90 8.41
C ALA A 109 5.59 -4.32 8.08
N LEU A 110 6.07 -3.36 8.89
CA LEU A 110 7.42 -2.79 8.77
C LEU A 110 8.53 -3.82 9.04
N ASN A 111 8.30 -4.86 9.84
CA ASN A 111 9.28 -5.95 9.99
C ASN A 111 9.56 -6.68 8.67
N PHE A 112 8.59 -6.69 7.75
CA PHE A 112 8.73 -7.28 6.43
C PHE A 112 9.13 -6.26 5.35
N LYS A 113 8.68 -5.01 5.48
CA LYS A 113 9.04 -3.88 4.60
C LYS A 113 9.51 -2.67 5.42
N PRO A 114 10.78 -2.62 5.86
CA PRO A 114 11.26 -1.62 6.81
C PRO A 114 11.19 -0.16 6.35
N ASP A 115 11.24 0.06 5.04
CA ASP A 115 11.31 1.38 4.42
C ASP A 115 10.04 1.76 3.64
N ASP A 116 8.91 1.11 3.93
CA ASP A 116 7.65 1.39 3.26
C ASP A 116 7.04 2.72 3.73
N ALA A 117 7.11 3.73 2.86
CA ALA A 117 6.60 5.06 3.13
C ALA A 117 5.09 5.12 3.34
N GLY A 118 4.31 4.23 2.69
CA GLY A 118 2.86 4.15 2.87
C GLY A 118 2.51 3.70 4.29
N ILE A 119 3.27 2.75 4.84
CA ILE A 119 3.08 2.31 6.23
C ILE A 119 3.42 3.43 7.22
N PHE A 120 4.54 4.12 7.03
CA PHE A 120 4.89 5.28 7.87
C PHE A 120 3.84 6.40 7.79
N TYR A 121 3.30 6.68 6.61
CA TYR A 121 2.24 7.67 6.43
C TYR A 121 0.98 7.30 7.23
N ASN A 122 0.54 6.04 7.13
CA ASN A 122 -0.65 5.59 7.88
C ASN A 122 -0.42 5.57 9.40
N LYS A 123 0.79 5.26 9.88
CA LYS A 123 1.16 5.45 11.29
C LYS A 123 1.06 6.92 11.70
N ALA A 124 1.54 7.85 10.86
CA ALA A 124 1.43 9.29 11.13
C ALA A 124 -0.03 9.74 11.26
N CYS A 125 -0.90 9.31 10.33
CA CYS A 125 -2.33 9.54 10.40
C CYS A 125 -2.95 8.99 11.69
N CYS A 126 -2.56 7.77 12.08
CA CYS A 126 -3.04 7.13 13.30
C CYS A 126 -2.65 7.93 14.56
N TYR A 127 -1.41 8.40 14.64
CA TYR A 127 -0.95 9.25 15.74
C TYR A 127 -1.62 10.63 15.75
N ALA A 128 -1.86 11.23 14.58
CA ALA A 128 -2.58 12.49 14.46
C ALA A 128 -4.02 12.37 14.98
N LEU A 129 -4.72 11.29 14.64
CA LEU A 129 -6.06 10.97 15.16
C LEU A 129 -6.09 10.76 16.68
N GLN A 130 -4.97 10.34 17.27
CA GLN A 130 -4.80 10.24 18.73
C GLN A 130 -4.35 11.56 19.38
N GLY A 131 -4.07 12.61 18.60
CA GLY A 131 -3.52 13.88 19.08
C GLY A 131 -2.05 13.81 19.49
N ASN A 132 -1.33 12.73 19.15
CA ASN A 132 0.08 12.58 19.44
C ASN A 132 0.92 13.23 18.34
N VAL A 133 1.03 14.56 18.40
CA VAL A 133 1.69 15.40 17.39
C VAL A 133 3.14 14.95 17.14
N ALA A 134 3.90 14.71 18.21
CA ALA A 134 5.32 14.36 18.09
C ALA A 134 5.55 13.07 17.28
N LEU A 135 4.78 12.01 17.59
CA LEU A 135 4.89 10.75 16.84
C LEU A 135 4.29 10.86 15.43
N ALA A 136 3.26 11.67 15.24
CA ALA A 136 2.71 11.93 13.91
C ALA A 136 3.76 12.56 13.00
N LEU A 137 4.45 13.60 13.46
CA LEU A 137 5.51 14.29 12.72
C LEU A 137 6.70 13.38 12.42
N GLU A 138 7.16 12.59 13.41
CA GLU A 138 8.27 11.66 13.21
C GLU A 138 7.97 10.65 12.08
N ASN A 139 6.78 10.04 12.10
CA ASN A 139 6.39 9.06 11.09
C ASN A 139 6.12 9.73 9.74
N LEU A 140 5.54 10.93 9.72
CA LEU A 140 5.31 11.67 8.49
C LEU A 140 6.63 12.08 7.82
N GLU A 141 7.64 12.46 8.60
CA GLU A 141 8.98 12.77 8.07
C GLU A 141 9.59 11.54 7.38
N ARG A 142 9.45 10.35 7.97
CA ARG A 142 9.91 9.09 7.36
C ARG A 142 9.16 8.78 6.06
N ALA A 143 7.86 9.01 6.02
CA ALA A 143 7.07 8.83 4.81
C ALA A 143 7.44 9.81 3.68
N ILE A 144 7.71 11.07 4.01
CA ILE A 144 8.05 12.12 3.04
C ILE A 144 9.40 11.88 2.37
N LYS A 145 10.40 11.35 3.08
CA LYS A 145 11.78 11.19 2.57
C LYS A 145 11.89 10.58 1.15
N PRO A 146 11.26 9.44 0.84
CA PRO A 146 11.41 8.82 -0.49
C PRO A 146 10.60 9.51 -1.59
N ASN A 147 9.46 10.13 -1.28
CA ASN A 147 8.67 10.88 -2.25
C ASN A 147 8.03 12.12 -1.61
N PRO A 148 8.78 13.23 -1.51
CA PRO A 148 8.32 14.39 -0.77
C PRO A 148 7.06 15.02 -1.36
N GLU A 149 6.99 15.16 -2.68
CA GLU A 149 5.85 15.79 -3.37
C GLU A 149 4.55 15.02 -3.08
N LYS A 150 4.56 13.70 -3.27
CA LYS A 150 3.38 12.86 -3.03
C LYS A 150 2.86 12.99 -1.60
N TYR A 151 3.70 12.73 -0.61
CA TYR A 151 3.24 12.66 0.78
C TYR A 151 2.94 14.03 1.39
N ARG A 152 3.58 15.11 0.92
CA ARG A 152 3.21 16.47 1.32
C ARG A 152 1.84 16.87 0.77
N GLU A 153 1.56 16.59 -0.50
CA GLU A 153 0.24 16.89 -1.08
C GLU A 153 -0.88 16.07 -0.44
N MET A 154 -0.62 14.79 -0.17
CA MET A 154 -1.54 13.96 0.62
C MET A 154 -1.75 14.55 2.01
N ALA A 155 -0.67 14.82 2.76
CA ALA A 155 -0.76 15.33 4.12
C ALA A 155 -1.50 16.67 4.20
N LYS A 156 -1.37 17.57 3.22
CA LYS A 156 -2.09 18.86 3.16
C LYS A 156 -3.61 18.69 3.10
N THR A 157 -4.09 17.66 2.43
CA THR A 157 -5.51 17.47 2.08
C THR A 157 -6.20 16.40 2.93
N ASP A 158 -5.44 15.48 3.52
CA ASP A 158 -5.95 14.35 4.29
C ASP A 158 -6.48 14.78 5.67
N SER A 159 -7.77 14.52 5.94
CA SER A 159 -8.46 14.98 7.14
C SER A 159 -7.96 14.37 8.45
N TYR A 160 -7.15 13.30 8.40
CA TYR A 160 -6.53 12.74 9.62
C TYR A 160 -5.57 13.70 10.31
N PHE A 161 -5.05 14.67 9.57
CA PHE A 161 -4.18 15.69 10.13
C PHE A 161 -4.94 16.95 10.58
N ASP A 162 -6.28 16.98 10.53
CA ASP A 162 -7.05 18.16 10.93
C ASP A 162 -6.79 18.55 12.40
N THR A 163 -6.55 17.57 13.26
CA THR A 163 -6.21 17.77 14.67
C THR A 163 -4.85 18.43 14.89
N ILE A 164 -3.94 18.36 13.91
CA ILE A 164 -2.57 18.89 14.00
C ILE A 164 -2.28 19.94 12.92
N ARG A 165 -3.28 20.35 12.14
CA ARG A 165 -3.14 21.24 10.97
C ARG A 165 -2.52 22.59 11.30
N ASP A 166 -2.84 23.09 12.49
CA ASP A 166 -2.39 24.40 12.98
C ASP A 166 -1.00 24.34 13.65
N ASP A 167 -0.43 23.14 13.80
CA ASP A 167 0.91 22.99 14.36
C ASP A 167 1.97 23.54 13.40
N ILE A 168 2.87 24.36 13.92
CA ILE A 168 3.90 25.05 13.13
C ILE A 168 4.87 24.04 12.51
N GLN A 169 5.25 22.99 13.25
CA GLN A 169 6.17 21.99 12.74
C GLN A 169 5.51 21.14 11.65
N PHE A 170 4.22 20.83 11.80
CA PHE A 170 3.43 20.18 10.76
C PHE A 170 3.40 21.02 9.47
N GLN A 171 3.09 22.32 9.58
CA GLN A 171 3.04 23.23 8.42
C GLN A 171 4.39 23.33 7.70
N VAL A 172 5.49 23.40 8.46
CA VAL A 172 6.86 23.40 7.90
C VAL A 172 7.18 22.08 7.22
N LEU A 173 6.77 20.95 7.81
CA LEU A 173 7.05 19.62 7.29
C LEU A 173 6.36 19.35 5.95
N ILE A 174 5.16 19.89 5.75
CA ILE A 174 4.37 19.72 4.53
C ILE A 174 4.61 20.81 3.46
N GLN A 175 5.49 21.78 3.73
CA GLN A 175 5.72 22.91 2.83
C GLN A 175 6.46 22.53 1.54
#